data_AF-A0A1B6AVT6-F1
#
_entry.id   AF-A0A1B6AVT6-F1
#
_cell.length_a   1.000
_cell.length_b   1.000
_cell.length_c   1.000
_cell.angle_alpha   90.00
_cell.angle_beta   90.00
_cell.angle_gamma   90.00
#
_symmetry.space_group_name_H-M   'P 1'
#
loop_
_entity.id
_entity.type
_entity.pdbx_description
1 polymer ?
#
loop_
_entity_poly.entity_id
_entity_poly.type
_entity_poly.pdbx_seq_one_letter_code
_entity_poly.pdbx_strand_id
1 'polypeptide(L)'
;MTAEGRLGVASQHPGRSDPAYLRRRDALAAPADTHRVGTPYAAVDYTEAEHRTWRAVYRALGPAHRAHACHAVLDASADADIPADRIPQHAEVSAGLRHRTGFAFTLAGGVVPNERFLGSMEHGYFHAVQFVRHPAVPLYTPEPDVLHDVFGHGIHLSCPRFAALYRLIGHTANQVRTEEALDVLSRVYWFTLEYGLVMESGAPKAYGAALLSSYGEIGAHDRREVRELNPRDAASTPYRISGYQPVLFAARSLAHLEDTLGSFCADFDDDIANRLRLPALSRDRA
;
A
#
# COMPACT_ATOMS: atom_id res chain seq x y z
N MET A 1 23.68 -11.53 -4.84
CA MET A 1 22.74 -10.40 -4.73
C MET A 1 23.49 -9.13 -5.05
N THR A 2 23.18 -8.47 -6.17
CA THR A 2 23.79 -7.17 -6.46
C THR A 2 23.11 -6.08 -5.62
N ALA A 3 23.85 -5.02 -5.33
CA ALA A 3 23.42 -3.89 -4.50
C ALA A 3 22.20 -3.12 -5.03
N GLU A 4 21.69 -3.45 -6.22
CA GLU A 4 20.56 -2.80 -6.87
C GLU A 4 19.23 -3.59 -6.76
N GLY A 5 19.24 -4.81 -6.21
CA GLY A 5 18.01 -5.58 -6.05
C GLY A 5 17.22 -5.82 -7.34
N ARG A 6 17.87 -5.70 -8.52
CA ARG A 6 17.24 -5.94 -9.82
C ARG A 6 16.92 -7.43 -9.97
N LEU A 7 15.75 -7.81 -9.47
CA LEU A 7 15.11 -9.08 -9.79
C LEU A 7 14.59 -9.00 -11.24
N GLY A 8 15.51 -8.94 -12.20
CA GLY A 8 15.22 -8.81 -13.63
C GLY A 8 14.53 -7.49 -14.01
N VAL A 9 14.23 -7.34 -15.29
CA VAL A 9 13.31 -6.29 -15.76
C VAL A 9 11.89 -6.74 -15.41
N ALA A 10 11.01 -5.84 -14.96
CA ALA A 10 9.62 -6.17 -14.60
C ALA A 10 8.86 -6.92 -15.71
N SER A 11 9.23 -6.70 -16.98
CA SER A 11 8.70 -7.40 -18.16
C SER A 11 9.11 -8.87 -18.27
N GLN A 12 10.19 -9.26 -17.60
CA GLN A 12 10.72 -10.64 -17.56
C GLN A 12 10.30 -11.39 -16.28
N HIS A 13 9.44 -10.79 -15.45
CA HIS A 13 8.98 -11.41 -14.22
C HIS A 13 8.21 -12.71 -14.53
N PRO A 14 8.52 -13.85 -13.88
CA PRO A 14 7.93 -15.15 -14.23
C PRO A 14 6.40 -15.18 -14.04
N GLY A 15 5.86 -14.36 -13.14
CA GLY A 15 4.41 -14.18 -12.98
C GLY A 15 3.70 -13.60 -14.21
N ARG A 16 4.42 -13.13 -15.24
CA ARG A 16 3.83 -12.66 -16.51
C ARG A 16 3.71 -13.75 -17.57
N SER A 17 4.41 -14.87 -17.42
CA SER A 17 4.51 -15.90 -18.46
C SER A 17 4.21 -17.32 -17.97
N ASP A 18 4.23 -17.59 -16.66
CA ASP A 18 3.85 -18.89 -16.11
C ASP A 18 2.32 -19.10 -16.23
N PRO A 19 1.83 -20.03 -17.08
CA PRO A 19 0.40 -20.21 -17.30
C PRO A 19 -0.34 -20.78 -16.07
N ALA A 20 0.33 -21.55 -15.21
CA ALA A 20 -0.29 -22.09 -14.01
C ALA A 20 -0.48 -21.00 -12.95
N TYR A 21 0.52 -20.13 -12.79
CA TYR A 21 0.42 -18.95 -11.94
C TYR A 21 -0.69 -18.01 -12.41
N LEU A 22 -0.73 -17.66 -13.70
CA LEU A 22 -1.75 -16.78 -14.25
C LEU A 22 -3.17 -17.32 -14.02
N ARG A 23 -3.41 -18.61 -14.30
CA ARG A 23 -4.71 -19.24 -14.00
C ARG A 23 -5.07 -19.17 -12.52
N ARG A 24 -4.11 -19.39 -11.61
CA ARG A 24 -4.36 -19.29 -10.16
C ARG A 24 -4.68 -17.86 -9.74
N ARG A 25 -3.92 -16.88 -10.22
CA ARG A 25 -4.16 -15.45 -9.96
C ARG A 25 -5.55 -15.03 -10.45
N ASP A 26 -5.87 -15.36 -11.70
CA ASP A 26 -7.15 -14.98 -12.32
C ASP A 26 -8.34 -15.64 -11.61
N ALA A 27 -8.20 -16.90 -11.17
CA ALA A 27 -9.22 -17.58 -10.38
C ALA A 27 -9.46 -16.93 -9.01
N LEU A 28 -8.42 -16.38 -8.37
CA LEU A 28 -8.54 -15.65 -7.10
C LEU A 28 -9.07 -14.23 -7.28
N ALA A 29 -8.83 -13.61 -8.45
CA ALA A 29 -9.32 -12.28 -8.79
C ALA A 29 -10.80 -12.27 -9.20
N ALA A 30 -11.25 -13.29 -9.95
CA ALA A 30 -12.58 -13.33 -10.56
C ALA A 30 -13.77 -13.07 -9.61
N PRO A 31 -13.78 -13.53 -8.34
CA PRO A 31 -14.91 -13.25 -7.44
C PRO A 31 -15.08 -11.75 -7.13
N ALA A 32 -14.03 -10.94 -7.30
CA ALA A 32 -14.08 -9.50 -7.03
C ALA A 32 -14.96 -8.71 -8.02
N ASP A 33 -15.17 -9.24 -9.24
CA ASP A 33 -15.92 -8.55 -10.31
C ASP A 33 -17.37 -8.24 -9.90
N THR A 34 -17.96 -9.11 -9.08
CA THR A 34 -19.35 -8.97 -8.58
C THR A 34 -19.41 -8.68 -7.09
N HIS A 35 -18.25 -8.51 -6.44
CA HIS A 35 -18.15 -8.30 -5.00
C HIS A 35 -18.71 -6.95 -4.60
N ARG A 36 -19.57 -6.94 -3.57
CA ARG A 36 -20.09 -5.71 -2.93
C ARG A 36 -19.25 -5.39 -1.71
N VAL A 37 -18.90 -4.11 -1.54
CA VAL A 37 -18.06 -3.68 -0.41
C VAL A 37 -18.71 -4.12 0.90
N GLY A 38 -17.91 -4.82 1.72
CA GLY A 38 -18.32 -5.30 3.04
C GLY A 38 -19.18 -6.56 3.09
N THR A 39 -19.56 -7.17 1.97
CA THR A 39 -20.18 -8.49 2.00
C THR A 39 -19.14 -9.58 2.29
N PRO A 40 -19.51 -10.71 2.92
CA PRO A 40 -18.61 -11.85 3.06
C PRO A 40 -18.22 -12.46 1.70
N TYR A 41 -17.05 -13.09 1.64
CA TYR A 41 -16.55 -13.83 0.48
C TYR A 41 -15.85 -15.11 0.93
N ALA A 42 -15.67 -16.05 0.00
CA ALA A 42 -15.13 -17.37 0.31
C ALA A 42 -13.68 -17.30 0.80
N ALA A 43 -13.34 -18.22 1.71
CA ALA A 43 -11.95 -18.46 2.08
C ALA A 43 -11.17 -19.08 0.91
N VAL A 44 -9.87 -18.79 0.87
CA VAL A 44 -8.97 -19.33 -0.14
C VAL A 44 -8.20 -20.51 0.41
N ASP A 45 -8.29 -21.66 -0.26
CA ASP A 45 -7.42 -22.80 -0.01
C ASP A 45 -6.03 -22.53 -0.61
N TYR A 46 -5.19 -21.86 0.18
CA TYR A 46 -3.80 -21.60 -0.21
C TYR A 46 -2.99 -22.90 -0.21
N THR A 47 -2.17 -23.05 -1.25
CA THR A 47 -1.23 -24.17 -1.37
C THR A 47 -0.06 -24.01 -0.39
N GLU A 48 0.59 -25.12 -0.04
CA GLU A 48 1.81 -25.07 0.77
C GLU A 48 2.95 -24.29 0.09
N ALA A 49 2.99 -24.24 -1.24
CA ALA A 49 3.94 -23.40 -1.97
C ALA A 49 3.67 -21.90 -1.74
N GLU A 50 2.41 -21.48 -1.78
CA GLU A 50 1.97 -20.11 -1.48
C GLU A 50 2.30 -19.74 -0.02
N HIS A 51 1.99 -20.62 0.94
CA HIS A 51 2.36 -20.41 2.34
C HIS A 51 3.88 -20.35 2.57
N ARG A 52 4.66 -21.12 1.81
CA ARG A 52 6.13 -21.05 1.87
C ARG A 52 6.65 -19.71 1.36
N THR A 53 6.08 -19.17 0.28
CA THR A 53 6.40 -17.82 -0.21
C THR A 53 6.13 -16.79 0.87
N TRP A 54 4.95 -16.83 1.50
CA TRP A 54 4.61 -15.95 2.62
C TRP A 54 5.64 -15.98 3.74
N ARG A 55 5.96 -17.18 4.25
CA ARG A 55 6.96 -17.36 5.32
C ARG A 55 8.33 -16.82 4.94
N ALA A 56 8.76 -17.02 3.69
CA ALA A 56 10.04 -16.55 3.22
C ALA A 56 10.11 -15.01 3.22
N VAL A 57 9.05 -14.35 2.72
CA VAL A 57 8.97 -12.88 2.70
C VAL A 57 8.86 -12.31 4.10
N TYR A 58 7.97 -12.85 4.94
CA TYR A 58 7.79 -12.41 6.32
C TYR A 58 9.11 -12.45 7.10
N ARG A 59 9.85 -13.57 7.02
CA ARG A 59 11.15 -13.73 7.67
C ARG A 59 12.19 -12.73 7.16
N ALA A 60 12.20 -12.44 5.86
CA ALA A 60 13.12 -11.48 5.27
C ALA A 60 12.81 -10.04 5.70
N LEU A 61 11.53 -9.69 5.84
CA LEU A 61 11.09 -8.33 6.21
C LEU A 61 11.36 -7.99 7.67
N GLY A 62 11.34 -8.95 8.60
CA GLY A 62 11.53 -8.69 10.03
C GLY A 62 12.82 -7.91 10.38
N PRO A 63 14.02 -8.34 9.95
CA PRO A 63 15.25 -7.56 10.12
C PRO A 63 15.22 -6.21 9.42
N ALA A 64 14.63 -6.14 8.22
CA ALA A 64 14.54 -4.91 7.44
C ALA A 64 13.64 -3.86 8.14
N HIS A 65 12.50 -4.29 8.69
CA HIS A 65 11.62 -3.44 9.48
C HIS A 65 12.35 -2.85 10.69
N ARG A 66 13.04 -3.67 11.49
CA ARG A 66 13.82 -3.16 12.64
C ARG A 66 14.87 -2.13 12.26
N ALA A 67 15.48 -2.27 11.09
CA ALA A 67 16.50 -1.34 10.61
C ALA A 67 15.90 -0.05 10.02
N HIS A 68 14.78 -0.16 9.30
CA HIS A 68 14.34 0.89 8.36
C HIS A 68 12.94 1.45 8.64
N ALA A 69 12.06 0.73 9.33
CA ALA A 69 10.71 1.21 9.64
C ALA A 69 10.72 2.19 10.82
N CYS A 70 9.71 3.07 10.88
CA CYS A 70 9.53 3.99 11.99
C CYS A 70 8.95 3.28 13.22
N HIS A 71 9.08 3.89 14.40
CA HIS A 71 8.64 3.26 15.66
C HIS A 71 7.14 2.95 15.66
N ALA A 72 6.32 3.86 15.13
CA ALA A 72 4.86 3.66 15.07
C ALA A 72 4.47 2.43 14.25
N VAL A 73 5.24 2.08 13.21
CA VAL A 73 5.03 0.86 12.43
C VAL A 73 5.51 -0.37 13.18
N LEU A 74 6.64 -0.30 13.87
CA LEU A 74 7.16 -1.41 14.66
C LEU A 74 6.17 -1.79 15.79
N ASP A 75 5.63 -0.79 16.49
CA ASP A 75 4.61 -0.98 17.52
C ASP A 75 3.34 -1.59 16.92
N ALA A 76 2.84 -1.01 15.81
CA ALA A 76 1.66 -1.53 15.12
C ALA A 76 1.85 -2.95 14.58
N SER A 77 3.06 -3.31 14.15
CA SER A 77 3.38 -4.64 13.66
C SER A 77 3.39 -5.68 14.78
N ALA A 78 3.77 -5.31 16.01
CA ALA A 78 3.69 -6.20 17.17
C ALA A 78 2.24 -6.47 17.59
N ASP A 79 1.36 -5.50 17.32
CA ASP A 79 -0.07 -5.54 17.62
C ASP A 79 -0.94 -6.16 16.52
N ALA A 80 -0.41 -6.30 15.31
CA ALA A 80 -1.19 -6.77 14.17
C ALA A 80 -1.43 -8.29 14.26
N ASP A 81 -2.69 -8.70 14.08
CA ASP A 81 -3.12 -10.11 14.07
C ASP A 81 -2.77 -10.80 12.73
N ILE A 82 -1.51 -10.68 12.29
CA ILE A 82 -1.01 -11.16 11.00
C ILE A 82 -0.03 -12.32 11.26
N PRO A 83 -0.41 -13.57 10.97
CA PRO A 83 0.43 -14.73 11.27
C PRO A 83 1.70 -14.78 10.40
N ALA A 84 2.83 -15.12 11.01
CA ALA A 84 4.11 -15.24 10.32
C ALA A 84 4.28 -16.55 9.54
N ASP A 85 3.54 -17.60 9.91
CA ASP A 85 3.73 -18.98 9.48
C ASP A 85 2.80 -19.42 8.33
N ARG A 86 1.74 -18.67 8.05
CA ARG A 86 0.78 -18.94 6.96
C ARG A 86 0.16 -17.64 6.44
N ILE A 87 -0.42 -17.72 5.25
CA ILE A 87 -1.23 -16.63 4.71
C ILE A 87 -2.55 -16.62 5.49
N PRO A 88 -2.93 -15.50 6.14
CA PRO A 88 -4.22 -15.42 6.81
C PRO A 88 -5.36 -15.23 5.80
N GLN A 89 -6.56 -15.68 6.16
CA GLN A 89 -7.75 -15.20 5.47
C GLN A 89 -8.01 -13.73 5.85
N HIS A 90 -8.54 -12.95 4.92
CA HIS A 90 -8.92 -11.57 5.19
C HIS A 90 -9.87 -11.43 6.39
N ALA A 91 -10.81 -12.38 6.55
CA ALA A 91 -11.76 -12.37 7.67
C ALA A 91 -11.08 -12.53 9.04
N GLU A 92 -9.98 -13.29 9.14
CA GLU A 92 -9.24 -13.50 10.38
C GLU A 92 -8.59 -12.19 10.84
N VAL A 93 -7.87 -11.51 9.93
CA VAL A 93 -7.23 -10.22 10.22
C VAL A 93 -8.27 -9.13 10.43
N SER A 94 -9.34 -9.14 9.63
CA SER A 94 -10.42 -8.15 9.74
C SER A 94 -11.13 -8.16 11.09
N ALA A 95 -11.22 -9.32 11.76
CA ALA A 95 -11.80 -9.38 13.10
C ALA A 95 -11.02 -8.51 14.10
N GLY A 96 -9.68 -8.61 14.08
CA GLY A 96 -8.79 -7.79 14.89
C GLY A 96 -8.84 -6.31 14.51
N LEU A 97 -8.78 -6.01 13.20
CA LEU A 97 -8.87 -4.63 12.69
C LEU A 97 -10.19 -3.96 13.08
N ARG A 98 -11.32 -4.68 13.03
CA ARG A 98 -12.63 -4.15 13.42
C ARG A 98 -12.66 -3.75 14.88
N HIS A 99 -12.10 -4.59 15.75
CA HIS A 99 -12.02 -4.29 17.17
C HIS A 99 -11.12 -3.08 17.47
N ARG A 100 -9.94 -3.01 16.83
CA ARG A 100 -8.93 -1.97 17.13
C ARG A 100 -9.24 -0.62 16.53
N THR A 101 -9.59 -0.59 15.25
CA THR A 101 -9.70 0.66 14.50
C THR A 101 -11.01 0.76 13.74
N GLY A 102 -11.84 -0.28 13.71
CA GLY A 102 -13.08 -0.29 12.93
C GLY A 102 -12.88 -0.55 11.44
N PHE A 103 -11.68 -0.94 11.00
CA PHE A 103 -11.42 -1.32 9.60
C PHE A 103 -11.65 -2.81 9.34
N ALA A 104 -11.90 -3.17 8.09
CA ALA A 104 -11.79 -4.54 7.59
C ALA A 104 -11.33 -4.53 6.13
N PHE A 105 -10.85 -5.68 5.67
CA PHE A 105 -10.61 -5.89 4.25
C PHE A 105 -11.93 -6.14 3.49
N THR A 106 -11.94 -5.72 2.23
CA THR A 106 -12.96 -6.05 1.24
C THR A 106 -12.26 -6.52 -0.03
N LEU A 107 -12.86 -7.45 -0.76
CA LEU A 107 -12.19 -8.10 -1.89
C LEU A 107 -11.88 -7.13 -3.04
N ALA A 108 -10.69 -7.28 -3.60
CA ALA A 108 -10.24 -6.66 -4.85
C ALA A 108 -9.68 -7.73 -5.80
N GLY A 109 -9.90 -7.56 -7.10
CA GLY A 109 -9.38 -8.45 -8.15
C GLY A 109 -8.11 -7.94 -8.80
N GLY A 110 -7.56 -6.82 -8.31
CA GLY A 110 -6.50 -6.06 -8.96
C GLY A 110 -6.79 -4.56 -8.81
N VAL A 111 -6.55 -3.79 -9.87
CA VAL A 111 -6.75 -2.33 -9.87
C VAL A 111 -8.24 -1.99 -9.65
N VAL A 112 -8.52 -1.19 -8.62
CA VAL A 112 -9.86 -0.68 -8.30
C VAL A 112 -9.91 0.81 -8.68
N PRO A 113 -10.98 1.32 -9.32
CA PRO A 113 -11.13 2.75 -9.61
C PRO A 113 -10.98 3.61 -8.35
N ASN A 114 -10.29 4.75 -8.46
CA ASN A 114 -9.95 5.60 -7.31
C ASN A 114 -11.16 5.98 -6.44
N GLU A 115 -12.28 6.33 -7.07
CA GLU A 115 -13.53 6.67 -6.37
C GLU A 115 -13.95 5.53 -5.42
N ARG A 116 -14.00 4.30 -5.94
CA ARG A 116 -14.37 3.11 -5.17
C ARG A 116 -13.30 2.73 -4.15
N PHE A 117 -12.03 2.75 -4.55
CA PHE A 117 -10.91 2.34 -3.70
C PHE A 117 -10.75 3.28 -2.49
N LEU A 118 -10.56 4.57 -2.74
CA LEU A 118 -10.35 5.58 -1.70
C LEU A 118 -11.63 5.79 -0.91
N GLY A 119 -12.78 5.97 -1.57
CA GLY A 119 -14.05 6.26 -0.90
C GLY A 119 -14.53 5.17 0.07
N SER A 120 -14.15 3.91 -0.15
CA SER A 120 -14.45 2.81 0.78
C SER A 120 -13.77 2.96 2.14
N MET A 121 -12.65 3.70 2.21
CA MET A 121 -11.87 3.86 3.44
C MET A 121 -12.59 4.72 4.49
N GLU A 122 -13.47 5.64 4.09
CA GLU A 122 -14.32 6.41 5.02
C GLU A 122 -15.14 5.47 5.91
N HIS A 123 -15.67 4.41 5.28
CA HIS A 123 -16.52 3.41 5.90
C HIS A 123 -15.74 2.28 6.58
N GLY A 124 -14.42 2.41 6.69
CA GLY A 124 -13.56 1.41 7.30
C GLY A 124 -13.39 0.15 6.45
N TYR A 125 -13.39 0.27 5.12
CA TYR A 125 -13.10 -0.84 4.21
C TYR A 125 -11.87 -0.55 3.37
N PHE A 126 -10.90 -1.47 3.39
CA PHE A 126 -9.72 -1.43 2.53
C PHE A 126 -9.80 -2.55 1.49
N HIS A 127 -9.65 -2.19 0.21
CA HIS A 127 -9.69 -3.15 -0.89
C HIS A 127 -8.38 -3.95 -0.96
N ALA A 128 -8.47 -5.26 -0.77
CA ALA A 128 -7.31 -6.16 -0.72
C ALA A 128 -7.49 -7.33 -1.68
N VAL A 129 -6.42 -7.72 -2.37
CA VAL A 129 -6.35 -8.91 -3.21
C VAL A 129 -6.05 -10.16 -2.39
N GLN A 130 -6.33 -11.33 -2.97
CA GLN A 130 -6.07 -12.62 -2.34
C GLN A 130 -4.94 -13.42 -3.01
N PHE A 131 -4.50 -13.06 -4.22
CA PHE A 131 -3.42 -13.77 -4.90
C PHE A 131 -2.06 -13.47 -4.27
N VAL A 132 -1.13 -14.42 -4.40
CA VAL A 132 0.22 -14.35 -3.83
C VAL A 132 1.21 -14.14 -4.97
N ARG A 133 2.25 -13.33 -4.75
CA ARG A 133 3.35 -13.16 -5.71
C ARG A 133 3.99 -14.48 -6.12
N HIS A 134 4.62 -14.48 -7.29
CA HIS A 134 5.24 -15.67 -7.87
C HIS A 134 6.38 -16.24 -6.99
N PRO A 135 6.38 -17.55 -6.67
CA PRO A 135 7.32 -18.16 -5.71
C PRO A 135 8.79 -18.13 -6.15
N ALA A 136 9.07 -18.02 -7.45
CA ALA A 136 10.45 -17.91 -7.96
C ALA A 136 11.12 -16.56 -7.64
N VAL A 137 10.34 -15.52 -7.33
CA VAL A 137 10.84 -14.17 -7.04
C VAL A 137 10.12 -13.61 -5.80
N PRO A 138 10.26 -14.25 -4.63
CA PRO A 138 9.42 -13.92 -3.47
C PRO A 138 9.70 -12.51 -2.91
N LEU A 139 10.91 -11.98 -3.10
CA LEU A 139 11.31 -10.69 -2.53
C LEU A 139 10.97 -9.47 -3.42
N TYR A 140 10.26 -9.67 -4.53
CA TYR A 140 9.77 -8.60 -5.41
C TYR A 140 8.47 -9.00 -6.08
N THR A 141 7.59 -8.02 -6.28
CA THR A 141 6.39 -8.20 -7.09
C THR A 141 6.14 -6.91 -7.88
N PRO A 142 5.77 -7.00 -9.17
CA PRO A 142 5.39 -5.82 -9.96
C PRO A 142 3.95 -5.37 -9.71
N GLU A 143 3.14 -6.19 -9.05
CA GLU A 143 1.73 -5.93 -8.72
C GLU A 143 1.50 -6.12 -7.22
N PRO A 144 0.60 -5.35 -6.58
CA PRO A 144 0.22 -5.56 -5.20
C PRO A 144 -0.40 -6.95 -5.05
N ASP A 145 0.16 -7.76 -4.14
CA ASP A 145 -0.32 -9.10 -3.80
C ASP A 145 -0.82 -9.15 -2.35
N VAL A 146 -1.29 -10.30 -1.88
CA VAL A 146 -1.80 -10.46 -0.50
C VAL A 146 -0.76 -10.10 0.57
N LEU A 147 0.54 -10.25 0.29
CA LEU A 147 1.60 -9.76 1.18
C LEU A 147 1.59 -8.23 1.25
N HIS A 148 1.48 -7.54 0.12
CA HIS A 148 1.36 -6.08 0.13
C HIS A 148 0.12 -5.61 0.90
N ASP A 149 -1.05 -6.14 0.55
CA ASP A 149 -2.31 -5.67 1.12
C ASP A 149 -2.48 -6.08 2.58
N VAL A 150 -2.22 -7.35 2.91
CA VAL A 150 -2.47 -7.82 4.27
C VAL A 150 -1.32 -7.49 5.19
N PHE A 151 -0.06 -7.69 4.77
CA PHE A 151 1.08 -7.41 5.65
C PHE A 151 1.42 -5.91 5.67
N GLY A 152 1.52 -5.24 4.52
CA GLY A 152 1.80 -3.80 4.48
C GLY A 152 0.65 -2.97 5.07
N HIS A 153 -0.54 -3.01 4.45
CA HIS A 153 -1.66 -2.21 4.91
C HIS A 153 -2.28 -2.73 6.21
N GLY A 154 -2.28 -4.03 6.49
CA GLY A 154 -2.79 -4.55 7.77
C GLY A 154 -2.03 -4.00 8.97
N ILE A 155 -0.72 -3.74 8.86
CA ILE A 155 0.05 -3.05 9.91
C ILE A 155 -0.45 -1.61 10.10
N HIS A 156 -0.62 -0.85 9.01
CA HIS A 156 -1.20 0.50 9.08
C HIS A 156 -2.58 0.50 9.72
N LEU A 157 -3.47 -0.37 9.26
CA LEU A 157 -4.86 -0.42 9.73
C LEU A 157 -4.98 -0.90 11.18
N SER A 158 -3.95 -1.54 11.74
CA SER A 158 -3.88 -1.90 13.16
C SER A 158 -3.52 -0.70 14.06
N CYS A 159 -2.96 0.37 13.49
CA CYS A 159 -2.59 1.59 14.19
C CYS A 159 -3.71 2.65 14.09
N PRO A 160 -4.28 3.12 15.22
CA PRO A 160 -5.34 4.15 15.19
C PRO A 160 -4.95 5.43 14.45
N ARG A 161 -3.68 5.85 14.53
CA ARG A 161 -3.16 7.05 13.89
C ARG A 161 -3.16 6.92 12.37
N PHE A 162 -2.59 5.85 11.83
CA PHE A 162 -2.64 5.58 10.40
C PHE A 162 -4.06 5.33 9.92
N ALA A 163 -4.85 4.51 10.63
CA ALA A 163 -6.26 4.26 10.27
C ALA A 163 -7.09 5.56 10.18
N ALA A 164 -6.82 6.57 11.01
CA ALA A 164 -7.45 7.88 10.90
C ALA A 164 -7.08 8.60 9.59
N LEU A 165 -5.83 8.48 9.12
CA LEU A 165 -5.40 9.02 7.82
C LEU A 165 -6.08 8.30 6.65
N TYR A 166 -6.25 6.97 6.70
CA TYR A 166 -7.02 6.24 5.69
C TYR A 166 -8.47 6.74 5.62
N ARG A 167 -9.12 6.95 6.78
CA ARG A 167 -10.47 7.52 6.82
C ARG A 167 -10.54 8.94 6.29
N LEU A 168 -9.56 9.78 6.64
CA LEU A 168 -9.47 11.14 6.13
C LEU A 168 -9.41 11.14 4.60
N ILE A 169 -8.53 10.33 4.01
CA ILE A 169 -8.44 10.18 2.56
C ILE A 169 -9.76 9.70 1.96
N GLY A 170 -10.41 8.70 2.58
CA GLY A 170 -11.69 8.20 2.09
C GLY A 170 -12.82 9.23 2.17
N HIS A 171 -12.89 9.99 3.27
CA HIS A 171 -13.86 11.06 3.44
C HIS A 171 -13.67 12.14 2.37
N THR A 172 -12.42 12.58 2.16
CA THR A 172 -12.07 13.56 1.12
C THR A 172 -12.44 13.05 -0.27
N ALA A 173 -12.18 11.79 -0.57
CA ALA A 173 -12.53 11.18 -1.86
C ALA A 173 -14.05 11.23 -2.12
N ASN A 174 -14.88 11.07 -1.09
CA ASN A 174 -16.34 11.11 -1.18
C ASN A 174 -16.92 12.54 -1.24
N GLN A 175 -16.10 13.59 -1.02
CA GLN A 175 -16.54 14.99 -1.17
C GLN A 175 -16.36 15.54 -2.59
N VAL A 176 -15.53 14.90 -3.42
CA VAL A 176 -15.21 15.35 -4.78
C VAL A 176 -15.91 14.50 -5.83
N ARG A 177 -16.06 15.05 -7.05
CA ARG A 177 -16.78 14.39 -8.16
C ARG A 177 -15.93 14.24 -9.41
N THR A 178 -14.85 14.98 -9.52
CA THR A 178 -13.99 14.98 -10.70
C THR A 178 -12.92 13.90 -10.60
N GLU A 179 -12.67 13.22 -11.72
CA GLU A 179 -11.57 12.26 -11.82
C GLU A 179 -10.21 12.92 -11.60
N GLU A 180 -10.08 14.21 -11.93
CA GLU A 180 -8.85 14.98 -11.75
C GLU A 180 -8.55 15.20 -10.26
N ALA A 181 -9.53 15.62 -9.46
CA ALA A 181 -9.34 15.73 -8.01
C ALA A 181 -9.03 14.35 -7.38
N LEU A 182 -9.74 13.29 -7.78
CA LEU A 182 -9.45 11.93 -7.31
C LEU A 182 -8.03 11.47 -7.70
N ASP A 183 -7.52 11.84 -8.88
CA ASP A 183 -6.14 11.56 -9.31
C ASP A 183 -5.12 12.28 -8.42
N VAL A 184 -5.35 13.56 -8.10
CA VAL A 184 -4.52 14.35 -7.18
C VAL A 184 -4.47 13.71 -5.79
N LEU A 185 -5.63 13.34 -5.24
CA LEU A 185 -5.72 12.67 -3.94
C LEU A 185 -4.99 11.32 -3.95
N SER A 186 -5.19 10.52 -5.01
CA SER A 186 -4.50 9.24 -5.22
C SER A 186 -2.98 9.39 -5.27
N ARG A 187 -2.44 10.48 -5.85
CA ARG A 187 -0.99 10.75 -5.87
C ARG A 187 -0.45 11.11 -4.49
N VAL A 188 -1.18 11.92 -3.72
CA VAL A 188 -0.78 12.22 -2.34
C VAL A 188 -0.82 10.97 -1.49
N TYR A 189 -1.87 10.15 -1.63
CA TYR A 189 -1.96 8.82 -1.00
C TYR A 189 -0.74 7.94 -1.37
N TRP A 190 -0.36 7.89 -2.64
CA TRP A 190 0.81 7.13 -3.12
C TRP A 190 2.13 7.58 -2.45
N PHE A 191 2.41 8.88 -2.45
CA PHE A 191 3.68 9.37 -1.87
C PHE A 191 3.67 9.47 -0.34
N THR A 192 2.55 9.13 0.31
CA THR A 192 2.43 9.09 1.77
C THR A 192 2.14 7.68 2.26
N LEU A 193 0.89 7.22 2.19
CA LEU A 193 0.48 5.94 2.77
C LEU A 193 1.06 4.72 2.04
N GLU A 194 1.49 4.83 0.77
CA GLU A 194 2.20 3.74 0.05
C GLU A 194 3.72 3.82 0.19
N TYR A 195 4.33 4.99 -0.07
CA TYR A 195 5.79 5.16 -0.16
C TYR A 195 6.39 6.21 0.77
N GLY A 196 5.65 6.63 1.80
CA GLY A 196 6.07 7.71 2.67
C GLY A 196 7.12 7.32 3.71
N LEU A 197 7.92 8.33 4.08
CA LEU A 197 8.92 8.27 5.14
C LEU A 197 8.60 9.29 6.25
N VAL A 198 9.07 9.04 7.46
CA VAL A 198 9.10 10.02 8.56
C VAL A 198 10.52 10.18 9.06
N MET A 199 10.88 11.38 9.51
CA MET A 199 12.16 11.60 10.17
C MET A 199 12.09 11.16 11.63
N GLU A 200 13.02 10.31 12.05
CA GLU A 200 13.20 9.91 13.44
C GLU A 200 14.68 9.97 13.80
N SER A 201 15.02 10.68 14.87
CA SER A 201 16.41 10.87 15.32
C SER A 201 17.36 11.34 14.20
N GLY A 202 16.87 12.22 13.31
CA GLY A 202 17.65 12.78 12.20
C GLY A 202 17.81 11.85 10.98
N ALA A 203 17.21 10.66 10.98
CA ALA A 203 17.24 9.73 9.85
C ALA A 203 15.83 9.49 9.29
N PRO A 204 15.67 9.34 7.96
CA PRO A 204 14.39 8.91 7.39
C PRO A 204 14.11 7.45 7.77
N LYS A 205 12.85 7.17 8.08
CA LYS A 205 12.31 5.85 8.42
C LYS A 205 11.04 5.60 7.62
N ALA A 206 10.93 4.39 7.07
CA ALA A 206 9.78 3.99 6.28
C ALA A 206 8.53 3.84 7.14
N TYR A 207 7.42 4.37 6.64
CA TYR A 207 6.11 3.94 7.10
C TYR A 207 5.24 3.42 5.96
N GLY A 208 5.37 3.95 4.74
CA GLY A 208 4.52 3.57 3.62
C GLY A 208 4.39 2.06 3.39
N ALA A 209 3.16 1.57 3.22
CA ALA A 209 2.83 0.15 3.17
C ALA A 209 3.53 -0.61 2.03
N ALA A 210 3.77 0.05 0.89
CA ALA A 210 4.51 -0.51 -0.22
C ALA A 210 5.99 -0.72 0.12
N LEU A 211 6.59 0.21 0.87
CA LEU A 211 7.93 0.01 1.43
C LEU A 211 7.92 -1.16 2.43
N LEU A 212 6.97 -1.20 3.37
CA LEU A 212 6.89 -2.25 4.38
C LEU A 212 6.75 -3.67 3.81
N SER A 213 6.19 -3.80 2.60
CA SER A 213 5.95 -5.09 1.93
C SER A 213 6.95 -5.43 0.82
N SER A 214 7.94 -4.55 0.60
CA SER A 214 8.98 -4.67 -0.43
C SER A 214 10.37 -4.76 0.21
N TYR A 215 10.91 -5.97 0.29
CA TYR A 215 12.22 -6.21 0.93
C TYR A 215 13.35 -5.39 0.30
N GLY A 216 13.38 -5.33 -1.04
CA GLY A 216 14.43 -4.60 -1.74
C GLY A 216 14.29 -3.08 -1.63
N GLU A 217 13.06 -2.57 -1.55
CA GLU A 217 12.82 -1.13 -1.55
C GLU A 217 12.92 -0.50 -0.17
N ILE A 218 12.44 -1.19 0.88
CA ILE A 218 12.59 -0.71 2.26
C ILE A 218 14.06 -0.54 2.66
N GLY A 219 14.96 -1.37 2.13
CA GLY A 219 16.39 -1.26 2.41
C GLY A 219 17.14 -0.29 1.49
N ALA A 220 16.49 0.24 0.45
CA ALA A 220 17.12 1.09 -0.56
C ALA A 220 16.64 2.54 -0.52
N HIS A 221 15.71 2.91 0.37
CA HIS A 221 15.19 4.26 0.49
C HIS A 221 16.28 5.29 0.83
N ASP A 222 17.35 4.88 1.52
CA ASP A 222 18.53 5.68 1.85
C ASP A 222 19.37 6.07 0.61
N ARG A 223 19.18 5.38 -0.51
CA ARG A 223 19.82 5.63 -1.81
C ARG A 223 18.90 6.35 -2.79
N ARG A 224 17.77 6.89 -2.32
CA ARG A 224 16.81 7.65 -3.12
C ARG A 224 16.92 9.13 -2.86
N GLU A 225 16.39 9.91 -3.79
CA GLU A 225 16.13 11.31 -3.52
C GLU A 225 14.97 11.39 -2.52
N VAL A 226 15.28 11.83 -1.29
CA VAL A 226 14.28 12.05 -0.24
C VAL A 226 14.05 13.55 -0.11
N ARG A 227 12.82 13.97 -0.40
CA ARG A 227 12.37 15.37 -0.25
C ARG A 227 11.53 15.50 1.01
N GLU A 228 11.46 16.70 1.57
CA GLU A 228 10.50 16.96 2.63
C GLU A 228 9.07 16.87 2.08
N LEU A 229 8.14 16.31 2.87
CA LEU A 229 6.75 16.15 2.46
C LEU A 229 6.10 17.51 2.17
N ASN A 230 5.71 17.70 0.91
CA ASN A 230 4.87 18.78 0.44
C ASN A 230 3.77 18.18 -0.46
N PRO A 231 2.48 18.31 -0.12
CA PRO A 231 1.39 17.70 -0.89
C PRO A 231 1.33 18.13 -2.35
N ARG A 232 1.68 19.38 -2.67
CA ARG A 232 1.73 19.88 -4.04
C ARG A 232 2.84 19.19 -4.84
N ASP A 233 4.02 19.03 -4.23
CA ASP A 233 5.16 18.38 -4.88
C ASP A 233 4.88 16.87 -5.05
N ALA A 234 4.29 16.23 -4.05
CA ALA A 234 3.81 14.86 -4.14
C ALA A 234 2.78 14.69 -5.27
N ALA A 235 1.77 15.57 -5.34
CA ALA A 235 0.73 15.53 -6.37
C ALA A 235 1.27 15.82 -7.79
N SER A 236 2.33 16.63 -7.91
CA SER A 236 2.94 16.94 -9.21
C SER A 236 4.03 15.98 -9.65
N THR A 237 4.47 15.05 -8.78
CA THR A 237 5.53 14.10 -9.09
C THR A 237 4.97 12.93 -9.91
N PRO A 238 5.52 12.65 -11.10
CA PRO A 238 5.20 11.42 -11.83
C PRO A 238 5.71 10.19 -11.09
N TYR A 239 4.95 9.09 -11.12
CA TYR A 239 5.37 7.81 -10.57
C TYR A 239 5.04 6.67 -11.53
N ARG A 240 5.67 5.51 -11.29
CA ARG A 240 5.36 4.25 -11.97
C ARG A 240 4.93 3.23 -10.94
N ILE A 241 3.91 2.44 -11.27
CA ILE A 241 3.48 1.33 -10.42
C ILE A 241 4.56 0.24 -10.41
N SER A 242 5.30 0.10 -11.52
CA SER A 242 6.36 -0.89 -11.67
C SER A 242 7.74 -0.34 -11.30
N GLY A 243 8.48 -1.11 -10.49
CA GLY A 243 9.86 -0.81 -10.10
C GLY A 243 9.95 0.14 -8.90
N TYR A 244 11.18 0.46 -8.51
CA TYR A 244 11.43 1.30 -7.32
C TYR A 244 11.19 2.78 -7.61
N GLN A 245 10.62 3.47 -6.64
CA GLN A 245 10.36 4.89 -6.75
C GLN A 245 11.68 5.69 -6.71
N PRO A 246 11.91 6.61 -7.68
CA PRO A 246 13.14 7.40 -7.72
C PRO A 246 13.16 8.51 -6.66
N VAL A 247 11.98 9.01 -6.28
CA VAL A 247 11.76 10.09 -5.32
C VAL A 247 10.82 9.59 -4.23
N LEU A 248 11.17 9.88 -2.98
CA LEU A 248 10.34 9.62 -1.80
C LEU A 248 10.15 10.93 -1.03
N PHE A 249 9.09 10.98 -0.21
CA PHE A 249 8.77 12.15 0.62
C PHE A 249 8.83 11.78 2.10
N ALA A 250 9.54 12.59 2.88
CA ALA A 250 9.71 12.43 4.32
C ALA A 250 8.98 13.53 5.09
N ALA A 251 8.03 13.16 5.94
CA ALA A 251 7.47 14.07 6.92
C ALA A 251 8.44 14.27 8.09
N ARG A 252 8.50 15.49 8.66
CA ARG A 252 9.40 15.79 9.80
C ARG A 252 9.12 14.97 11.06
N SER A 253 7.89 14.49 11.20
CA SER A 253 7.44 13.60 12.27
C SER A 253 6.08 13.00 11.88
N LEU A 254 5.57 12.04 12.66
CA LEU A 254 4.22 11.52 12.44
C LEU A 254 3.13 12.58 12.69
N ALA A 255 3.33 13.50 13.65
CA ALA A 255 2.41 14.63 13.85
C ALA A 255 2.42 15.59 12.65
N HIS A 256 3.61 15.87 12.08
CA HIS A 256 3.70 16.67 10.86
C HIS A 256 2.97 16.00 9.68
N LEU A 257 3.05 14.67 9.53
CA LEU A 257 2.28 13.93 8.53
C LEU A 257 0.78 14.15 8.72
N GLU A 258 0.28 13.98 9.96
CA GLU A 258 -1.13 14.15 10.30
C GLU A 258 -1.63 15.57 10.02
N ASP A 259 -0.90 16.59 10.48
CA ASP A 259 -1.25 17.99 10.26
C ASP A 259 -1.22 18.35 8.77
N THR A 260 -0.23 17.84 8.03
CA THR A 260 -0.07 18.11 6.60
C THR A 260 -1.22 17.51 5.79
N LEU A 261 -1.55 16.24 6.03
CA LEU A 261 -2.66 15.59 5.33
C LEU A 261 -4.01 16.15 5.77
N GLY A 262 -4.17 16.45 7.07
CA GLY A 262 -5.35 17.11 7.61
C GLY A 262 -5.63 18.45 6.95
N SER A 263 -4.62 19.32 6.89
CA SER A 263 -4.73 20.64 6.27
C SER A 263 -4.97 20.52 4.75
N PHE A 264 -4.27 19.61 4.08
CA PHE A 264 -4.45 19.37 2.65
C PHE A 264 -5.88 18.92 2.31
N CYS A 265 -6.45 18.05 3.14
CA CYS A 265 -7.81 17.52 2.94
C CYS A 265 -8.90 18.52 3.33
N ALA A 266 -8.66 19.38 4.32
CA ALA A 266 -9.65 20.36 4.81
C ALA A 266 -10.08 21.36 3.72
N ASP A 267 -9.13 21.78 2.88
CA ASP A 267 -9.38 22.70 1.76
C ASP A 267 -9.58 21.96 0.43
N PHE A 268 -9.77 20.64 0.42
CA PHE A 268 -9.78 19.85 -0.81
C PHE A 268 -11.15 19.88 -1.51
N ASP A 269 -11.16 20.23 -2.79
CA ASP A 269 -12.35 20.25 -3.64
C ASP A 269 -12.01 19.92 -5.10
N ASP A 270 -13.02 19.96 -5.97
CA ASP A 270 -12.87 19.68 -7.40
C ASP A 270 -11.93 20.66 -8.14
N ASP A 271 -11.65 21.85 -7.58
CA ASP A 271 -10.77 22.86 -8.17
C ASP A 271 -9.30 22.75 -7.71
N ILE A 272 -8.96 21.71 -6.92
CA ILE A 272 -7.65 21.56 -6.29
C ILE A 272 -6.48 21.59 -7.29
N ALA A 273 -6.63 20.97 -8.45
CA ALA A 273 -5.57 20.91 -9.47
C ALA A 273 -5.23 22.32 -10.01
N ASN A 274 -6.26 23.14 -10.25
CA ASN A 274 -6.12 24.53 -10.67
C ASN A 274 -5.48 25.37 -9.57
N ARG A 275 -5.93 25.22 -8.33
CA ARG A 275 -5.41 25.96 -7.16
C ARG A 275 -3.93 25.71 -6.94
N LEU A 276 -3.53 24.44 -7.07
CA LEU A 276 -2.13 24.02 -6.94
C LEU A 276 -1.30 24.29 -8.20
N ARG A 277 -1.94 24.69 -9.30
CA ARG A 277 -1.32 24.88 -10.62
C ARG A 277 -0.53 23.64 -11.03
N LEU A 278 -1.17 22.48 -10.92
CA LEU A 278 -0.54 21.21 -11.25
C LEU A 278 -0.35 21.10 -12.77
N PRO A 279 0.76 20.52 -13.24
CA PRO A 279 0.91 20.19 -14.65
C PRO A 279 -0.11 19.12 -15.05
N ALA A 280 -0.48 19.09 -16.33
CA ALA A 280 -1.20 17.94 -16.88
C ALA A 280 -0.29 16.71 -16.80
N LEU A 281 -0.61 15.77 -15.91
CA LEU A 281 0.14 14.53 -15.75
C LEU A 281 -0.51 13.41 -16.55
N SER A 282 0.34 12.56 -17.16
CA SER A 282 -0.14 11.33 -17.77
C SER A 282 -0.85 10.47 -16.72
N ARG A 283 -2.02 9.94 -17.09
CA ARG A 283 -2.75 8.93 -16.33
C ARG A 283 -2.19 7.52 -16.53
N ASP A 284 -1.31 7.34 -17.52
CA ASP A 284 -0.68 6.05 -17.78
C ASP A 284 0.43 5.82 -16.75
N ARG A 285 0.14 4.93 -15.80
CA ARG A 285 0.99 4.60 -14.63
C ARG A 285 1.69 3.24 -14.78
N ALA A 286 1.63 2.66 -15.98
CA ALA A 286 2.18 1.33 -16.33
C ALA A 286 3.72 1.24 -16.20
#